data_AF-A0A517W800-F1
#
_entry.id   AF-A0A517W800-F1
#
_cell.length_a   1.000
_cell.length_b   1.000
_cell.length_c   1.000
_cell.angle_alpha   90.00
_cell.angle_beta   90.00
_cell.angle_gamma   90.00
#
_symmetry.space_group_name_H-M   'P 1'
#
loop_
_entity.id
_entity.type
_entity.pdbx_description
1 polymer ?
#
loop_
_entity_poly.entity_id
_entity_poly.type
_entity_poly.pdbx_seq_one_letter_code
_entity_poly.pdbx_strand_id
1 'polypeptide(L)'
;MATDATLNPSSSATAADFSDIMRDRDRYAVPDSTQLSNRLNGGFDELIVHSGVQANPAIILFFCLLSSVLFGGLIYIIQENFLSTSIAFMAGGLAPIGYLFYQRGRRQKQINEQLSDMIDELARAAKTGRSLTHCFVNVSAKTPAPLGTELQEASRRLQMGVSMRAALDGLYERTGVASLNILSMALIVHQETGGDLVKVLERLARTIRDRMLFLGRLRTATAGSRATAVLMISLPPLILGFFVLRDPTYLTTLMASAWGRGATFTAIGLQVIGSLWVLRVLKTSQRT
;
A
#
# COMPACT_ATOMS: atom_id res chain seq x y z
N MET A 1 47.61 43.63 14.77
CA MET A 1 46.43 44.10 15.52
C MET A 1 45.41 44.58 14.48
N ALA A 2 44.27 43.88 14.38
CA ALA A 2 43.00 44.16 13.67
C ALA A 2 43.04 44.55 12.15
N THR A 3 42.50 43.79 11.19
CA THR A 3 41.08 43.56 10.75
C THR A 3 40.28 44.80 10.35
N ASP A 4 39.97 44.94 9.05
CA ASP A 4 38.63 45.16 8.42
C ASP A 4 38.84 45.52 6.92
N ALA A 5 38.42 44.75 5.91
CA ALA A 5 37.06 44.46 5.43
C ALA A 5 36.29 45.68 4.89
N THR A 6 36.30 45.89 3.57
CA THR A 6 35.21 46.50 2.78
C THR A 6 35.30 46.00 1.32
N LEU A 7 34.51 44.98 0.94
CA LEU A 7 33.14 45.02 0.38
C LEU A 7 33.10 45.45 -1.10
N ASN A 8 33.12 44.45 -2.00
CA ASN A 8 32.68 44.56 -3.39
C ASN A 8 31.15 44.32 -3.45
N PRO A 9 30.31 45.28 -3.87
CA PRO A 9 28.86 45.22 -3.75
C PRO A 9 28.13 44.53 -4.91
N SER A 10 28.82 43.88 -5.86
CA SER A 10 28.19 43.34 -7.08
C SER A 10 27.98 41.82 -7.13
N SER A 11 28.43 41.05 -6.14
CA SER A 11 28.22 39.58 -6.10
C SER A 11 27.05 39.15 -5.20
N SER A 12 26.59 40.01 -4.30
CA SER A 12 25.52 39.69 -3.35
C SER A 12 24.11 39.86 -3.92
N ALA A 13 23.93 40.75 -4.91
CA ALA A 13 22.62 40.98 -5.53
C ALA A 13 22.17 39.80 -6.38
N THR A 14 23.07 39.21 -7.19
CA THR A 14 22.77 38.04 -8.02
C THR A 14 22.60 36.78 -7.17
N ALA A 15 23.44 36.58 -6.14
CA ALA A 15 23.28 35.45 -5.23
C ALA A 15 21.98 35.52 -4.41
N ALA A 16 21.53 36.72 -4.03
CA ALA A 16 20.25 36.92 -3.35
C ALA A 16 19.06 36.67 -4.29
N ASP A 17 19.11 37.13 -5.54
CA ASP A 17 18.06 36.93 -6.55
C ASP A 17 17.92 35.45 -6.97
N PHE A 18 19.05 34.75 -7.15
CA PHE A 18 19.05 33.29 -7.38
C PHE A 18 18.64 32.48 -6.15
N SER A 19 18.86 32.99 -4.94
CA SER A 19 18.39 32.34 -3.71
C SER A 19 16.88 32.39 -3.56
N ASP A 20 16.22 33.43 -4.10
CA ASP A 20 14.76 33.58 -4.05
C ASP A 20 14.07 32.70 -5.12
N ILE A 21 14.71 32.53 -6.29
CA ILE A 21 14.25 31.60 -7.35
C ILE A 21 14.39 30.12 -6.91
N MET A 22 15.36 29.80 -6.04
CA MET A 22 15.52 28.46 -5.47
C MET A 22 14.61 28.20 -4.26
N ARG A 23 13.88 29.21 -3.75
CA ARG A 23 13.11 29.11 -2.50
C ARG A 23 11.63 28.77 -2.69
N ASP A 24 11.17 28.52 -3.92
CA ASP A 24 9.76 28.21 -4.20
C ASP A 24 9.51 26.77 -4.68
N ARG A 25 10.24 25.79 -4.12
CA ARG A 25 9.90 24.35 -4.25
C ARG A 25 9.46 23.66 -2.95
N ASP A 26 9.40 24.39 -1.84
CA ASP A 26 8.95 23.84 -0.54
C ASP A 26 7.48 24.17 -0.23
N ARG A 27 6.72 24.66 -1.22
CA ARG A 27 5.29 25.00 -1.07
C ARG A 27 4.31 23.86 -1.36
N TYR A 28 4.76 22.61 -1.30
CA TYR A 28 3.88 21.46 -1.19
C TYR A 28 4.20 20.64 0.07
N ALA A 29 3.35 20.86 1.07
CA ALA A 29 3.08 20.01 2.22
C ALA A 29 4.27 19.66 3.12
N VAL A 30 4.60 20.56 4.05
CA VAL A 30 5.06 20.11 5.38
C VAL A 30 3.79 19.65 6.12
N PRO A 31 3.55 18.35 6.32
CA PRO A 31 2.36 17.89 7.01
C PRO A 31 2.54 18.18 8.50
N ASP A 32 1.73 19.11 9.02
CA ASP A 32 1.63 19.37 10.44
C ASP A 32 1.28 18.06 11.18
N SER A 33 2.20 17.62 12.04
CA SER A 33 2.32 16.23 12.51
C SER A 33 1.40 15.88 13.69
N THR A 34 0.42 16.73 13.98
CA THR A 34 -0.37 16.67 15.24
C THR A 34 -1.87 16.36 15.07
N GLN A 35 -2.42 16.27 13.85
CA GLN A 35 -3.83 15.93 13.64
C GLN A 35 -4.05 14.50 13.11
N LEU A 36 -4.92 13.74 13.80
CA LEU A 36 -5.38 12.39 13.43
C LEU A 36 -5.89 12.28 11.98
N SER A 37 -6.47 13.36 11.45
CA SER A 37 -6.93 13.48 10.05
C SER A 37 -5.79 13.38 9.04
N ASN A 38 -4.63 13.98 9.30
CA ASN A 38 -3.47 13.93 8.39
C ASN A 38 -2.78 12.56 8.40
N ARG A 39 -2.80 11.83 9.51
CA ARG A 39 -2.26 10.45 9.56
C ARG A 39 -3.15 9.48 8.77
N LEU A 40 -4.46 9.68 8.84
CA LEU A 40 -5.40 8.94 8.01
C LEU A 40 -5.24 9.34 6.54
N ASN A 41 -5.22 10.62 6.20
CA ASN A 41 -5.06 11.10 4.82
C ASN A 41 -3.73 10.67 4.20
N GLY A 42 -2.60 10.82 4.90
CA GLY A 42 -1.30 10.36 4.39
C GLY A 42 -1.25 8.86 4.18
N GLY A 43 -1.86 8.07 5.08
CA GLY A 43 -1.99 6.63 4.89
C GLY A 43 -2.89 6.25 3.72
N PHE A 44 -3.98 6.99 3.49
CA PHE A 44 -4.89 6.81 2.34
C PHE A 44 -4.23 7.22 1.02
N ASP A 45 -3.50 8.34 0.96
CA ASP A 45 -2.75 8.75 -0.23
C ASP A 45 -1.66 7.73 -0.56
N GLU A 46 -0.93 7.25 0.44
CA GLU A 46 0.07 6.20 0.28
C GLU A 46 -0.58 4.86 -0.17
N LEU A 47 -1.78 4.54 0.34
CA LEU A 47 -2.58 3.40 -0.12
C LEU A 47 -3.00 3.55 -1.59
N ILE A 48 -3.41 4.74 -2.02
CA ILE A 48 -3.86 5.04 -3.38
C ILE A 48 -2.70 4.97 -4.36
N VAL A 49 -1.57 5.63 -4.06
CA VAL A 49 -0.34 5.58 -4.86
C VAL A 49 0.12 4.13 -5.05
N HIS A 50 0.14 3.34 -3.97
CA HIS A 50 0.52 1.93 -4.04
C HIS A 50 -0.52 1.03 -4.73
N SER A 51 -1.81 1.37 -4.69
CA SER A 51 -2.87 0.61 -5.38
C SER A 51 -2.81 0.75 -6.90
N GLY A 52 -2.22 1.84 -7.42
CA GLY A 52 -2.07 2.08 -8.87
C GLY A 52 -3.36 2.51 -9.56
N VAL A 53 -4.42 2.74 -8.79
CA VAL A 53 -5.63 3.34 -9.29
C VAL A 53 -5.38 4.84 -9.40
N GLN A 54 -5.44 5.38 -10.62
CA GLN A 54 -5.44 6.84 -10.84
C GLN A 54 -6.80 7.46 -10.46
N ALA A 55 -7.45 6.96 -9.40
CA ALA A 55 -8.70 7.50 -8.91
C ALA A 55 -8.39 8.58 -7.88
N ASN A 56 -8.92 9.77 -8.12
CA ASN A 56 -8.96 10.86 -7.15
C ASN A 56 -9.57 10.32 -5.82
N PRO A 57 -8.97 10.60 -4.64
CA PRO A 57 -9.55 10.22 -3.35
C PRO A 57 -11.05 10.51 -3.23
N ALA A 58 -11.52 11.60 -3.86
CA ALA A 58 -12.92 11.97 -3.93
C ALA A 58 -13.82 10.94 -4.64
N ILE A 59 -13.33 10.26 -5.69
CA ILE A 59 -14.11 9.24 -6.43
C ILE A 59 -14.27 7.97 -5.59
N ILE A 60 -13.23 7.58 -4.84
CA ILE A 60 -13.30 6.44 -3.91
C ILE A 60 -14.27 6.73 -2.78
N LEU A 61 -14.20 7.94 -2.20
CA LEU A 61 -15.16 8.38 -1.20
C LEU A 61 -16.58 8.45 -1.78
N PHE A 62 -16.74 8.87 -3.04
CA PHE A 62 -18.03 8.87 -3.73
C PHE A 62 -18.58 7.45 -3.94
N PHE A 63 -17.76 6.48 -4.36
CA PHE A 63 -18.17 5.07 -4.44
C PHE A 63 -18.46 4.46 -3.07
N CYS A 64 -17.75 4.88 -2.03
CA CYS A 64 -18.01 4.52 -0.65
C CYS A 64 -19.36 5.04 -0.17
N LEU A 65 -19.63 6.32 -0.42
CA LEU A 65 -20.88 6.98 -0.08
C LEU A 65 -22.05 6.39 -0.90
N LEU A 66 -21.85 6.17 -2.19
CA LEU A 66 -22.84 5.57 -3.09
C LEU A 66 -23.13 4.11 -2.72
N SER A 67 -22.11 3.30 -2.42
CA SER A 67 -22.28 1.92 -1.97
C SER A 67 -22.99 1.88 -0.61
N SER A 68 -22.63 2.76 0.31
CA SER A 68 -23.24 2.86 1.64
C SER A 68 -24.70 3.32 1.57
N VAL A 69 -25.02 4.30 0.71
CA VAL A 69 -26.38 4.78 0.45
C VAL A 69 -27.22 3.74 -0.30
N LEU A 70 -26.65 3.01 -1.26
CA LEU A 70 -27.37 1.94 -1.96
C LEU A 70 -27.67 0.79 -1.01
N PHE A 71 -26.69 0.24 -0.28
CA PHE A 71 -26.93 -0.86 0.65
C PHE A 71 -27.80 -0.45 1.85
N GLY A 72 -27.54 0.72 2.43
CA GLY A 72 -28.35 1.27 3.52
C GLY A 72 -29.77 1.61 3.08
N GLY A 73 -29.92 2.23 1.91
CA GLY A 73 -31.20 2.63 1.33
C GLY A 73 -32.07 1.44 0.90
N LEU A 74 -31.48 0.41 0.30
CA LEU A 74 -32.22 -0.81 -0.09
C LEU A 74 -32.75 -1.55 1.15
N ILE A 75 -31.96 -1.63 2.22
CA ILE A 75 -32.40 -2.24 3.49
C ILE A 75 -33.43 -1.35 4.21
N TYR A 76 -33.32 -0.03 4.11
CA TYR A 76 -34.30 0.91 4.66
C TYR A 76 -35.67 0.77 3.97
N ILE A 77 -35.70 0.67 2.63
CA ILE A 77 -36.95 0.51 1.85
C ILE A 77 -37.67 -0.81 2.19
N ILE A 78 -36.93 -1.85 2.58
CA ILE A 78 -37.51 -3.17 2.89
C ILE A 78 -37.98 -3.27 4.34
N GLN A 79 -37.30 -2.62 5.30
CA GLN A 79 -37.51 -2.89 6.73
C GLN A 79 -38.03 -1.72 7.56
N GLU A 80 -37.97 -0.48 7.07
CA GLU A 80 -38.34 0.75 7.81
C GLU A 80 -37.73 0.86 9.23
N ASN A 81 -36.61 0.16 9.47
CA ASN A 81 -36.00 0.01 10.79
C ASN A 81 -34.65 0.73 10.86
N PHE A 82 -34.57 1.77 11.70
CA PHE A 82 -33.38 2.64 11.82
C PHE A 82 -32.09 1.89 12.21
N LEU A 83 -32.22 0.82 13.00
CA LEU A 83 -31.08 0.06 13.53
C LEU A 83 -30.45 -0.86 12.47
N SER A 84 -31.25 -1.56 11.66
CA SER A 84 -30.74 -2.43 10.58
C SER A 84 -30.14 -1.61 9.45
N THR A 85 -30.72 -0.45 9.14
CA THR A 85 -30.16 0.52 8.19
C THR A 85 -28.79 1.05 8.62
N SER A 86 -28.59 1.34 9.91
CA SER A 86 -27.31 1.85 10.41
C SER A 86 -26.16 0.83 10.28
N ILE A 87 -26.43 -0.45 10.55
CA ILE A 87 -25.46 -1.53 10.40
C ILE A 87 -25.15 -1.78 8.92
N ALA A 88 -26.17 -1.78 8.06
CA ALA A 88 -26.02 -1.91 6.62
C ALA A 88 -25.21 -0.76 6.01
N PHE A 89 -25.42 0.47 6.48
CA PHE A 89 -24.68 1.66 6.06
C PHE A 89 -23.19 1.54 6.40
N MET A 90 -22.86 1.14 7.64
CA MET A 90 -21.47 0.91 8.05
C MET A 90 -20.81 -0.22 7.24
N ALA A 91 -21.52 -1.33 7.03
CA ALA A 91 -21.00 -2.46 6.25
C ALA A 91 -20.74 -2.07 4.77
N GLY A 92 -21.66 -1.31 4.16
CA GLY A 92 -21.51 -0.81 2.79
C GLY A 92 -20.34 0.17 2.63
N GLY A 93 -20.08 1.02 3.62
CA GLY A 93 -18.93 1.93 3.60
C GLY A 93 -17.57 1.23 3.75
N LEU A 94 -17.51 0.08 4.42
CA LEU A 94 -16.27 -0.67 4.58
C LEU A 94 -15.87 -1.48 3.33
N ALA A 95 -16.84 -1.83 2.48
CA ALA A 95 -16.62 -2.67 1.30
C ALA A 95 -15.61 -2.08 0.28
N PRO A 96 -15.70 -0.81 -0.15
CA PRO A 96 -14.73 -0.25 -1.10
C PRO A 96 -13.34 -0.05 -0.49
N ILE A 97 -13.25 0.22 0.82
CA ILE A 97 -11.96 0.27 1.52
C ILE A 97 -11.29 -1.11 1.48
N GLY A 98 -12.04 -2.18 1.75
CA GLY A 98 -11.55 -3.56 1.63
C GLY A 98 -11.08 -3.91 0.21
N TYR A 99 -11.80 -3.45 -0.81
CA TYR A 99 -11.42 -3.65 -2.21
C TYR A 99 -10.07 -2.99 -2.53
N LEU A 100 -9.81 -1.79 -2.04
CA LEU A 100 -8.52 -1.11 -2.24
C LEU A 100 -7.35 -1.85 -1.60
N PHE A 101 -7.51 -2.34 -0.37
CA PHE A 101 -6.48 -3.16 0.28
C PHE A 101 -6.20 -4.43 -0.52
N TYR A 102 -7.23 -5.09 -1.04
CA TYR A 102 -7.09 -6.25 -1.91
C TYR A 102 -6.34 -5.91 -3.20
N GLN A 103 -6.70 -4.80 -3.86
CA GLN A 103 -6.06 -4.36 -5.10
C GLN A 103 -4.59 -3.97 -4.90
N ARG A 104 -4.26 -3.22 -3.84
CA ARG A 104 -2.87 -2.93 -3.43
C ARG A 104 -2.09 -4.21 -3.21
N GLY A 105 -2.64 -5.14 -2.45
CA GLY A 105 -1.98 -6.43 -2.18
C GLY A 105 -1.72 -7.23 -3.45
N ARG A 106 -2.68 -7.26 -4.38
CA ARG A 106 -2.55 -7.93 -5.68
C ARG A 106 -1.49 -7.26 -6.56
N ARG A 107 -1.51 -5.93 -6.67
CA ARG A 107 -0.52 -5.17 -7.45
C ARG A 107 0.89 -5.36 -6.90
N GLN A 108 1.09 -5.21 -5.59
CA GLN A 108 2.40 -5.42 -4.96
C GLN A 108 2.91 -6.86 -5.11
N LYS A 109 2.02 -7.87 -5.11
CA LYS A 109 2.40 -9.25 -5.39
C LYS A 109 2.91 -9.41 -6.82
N GLN A 110 2.17 -8.89 -7.81
CA GLN A 110 2.56 -8.91 -9.22
C GLN A 110 3.90 -8.19 -9.45
N ILE A 111 4.09 -7.03 -8.81
CA ILE A 111 5.36 -6.29 -8.88
C ILE A 111 6.52 -7.12 -8.34
N ASN A 112 6.36 -7.81 -7.21
CA ASN A 112 7.42 -8.67 -6.66
C ASN A 112 7.78 -9.84 -7.60
N GLU A 113 6.76 -10.45 -8.23
CA GLU A 113 6.96 -11.53 -9.21
C GLU A 113 7.76 -11.02 -10.42
N GLN A 114 7.29 -9.93 -11.02
CA GLN A 114 7.93 -9.30 -12.18
C GLN A 114 9.34 -8.78 -11.86
N LEU A 115 9.57 -8.33 -10.62
CA LEU A 115 10.86 -7.79 -10.18
C LEU A 115 11.95 -8.87 -10.21
N SER A 116 11.68 -10.07 -9.70
CA SER A 116 12.66 -11.16 -9.73
C SER A 116 13.10 -11.48 -11.17
N ASP A 117 12.15 -11.56 -12.09
CA ASP A 117 12.42 -11.91 -13.49
C ASP A 117 13.13 -10.76 -14.22
N MET A 118 12.76 -9.52 -13.90
CA MET A 118 13.42 -8.31 -14.40
C MET A 118 14.89 -8.24 -13.96
N ILE A 119 15.20 -8.56 -12.70
CA ILE A 119 16.57 -8.57 -12.19
C ILE A 119 17.41 -9.65 -12.88
N ASP A 120 16.83 -10.83 -13.15
CA ASP A 120 17.51 -11.88 -13.92
C ASP A 120 17.83 -11.40 -15.35
N GLU A 121 16.90 -10.67 -16.01
CA GLU A 121 17.16 -10.09 -17.32
C GLU A 121 18.20 -8.97 -17.27
N LEU A 122 18.19 -8.16 -16.21
CA LEU A 122 19.18 -7.12 -15.97
C LEU A 122 20.58 -7.73 -15.75
N ALA A 123 20.69 -8.83 -14.99
CA ALA A 123 21.95 -9.55 -14.79
C ALA A 123 22.48 -10.10 -16.11
N ARG A 124 21.62 -10.69 -16.95
CA ARG A 124 22.00 -11.15 -18.31
C ARG A 124 22.44 -9.99 -19.21
N ALA A 125 21.75 -8.86 -19.15
CA ALA A 125 22.13 -7.67 -19.91
C ALA A 125 23.46 -7.08 -19.43
N ALA A 126 23.70 -7.05 -18.12
CA ALA A 126 24.94 -6.56 -17.52
C ALA A 126 26.16 -7.41 -17.90
N LYS A 127 25.99 -8.73 -18.10
CA LYS A 127 27.05 -9.62 -18.63
C LYS A 127 27.58 -9.19 -20.01
N THR A 128 26.81 -8.40 -20.77
CA THR A 128 27.24 -7.92 -22.11
C THR A 128 28.23 -6.75 -22.05
N GLY A 129 28.61 -6.29 -20.85
CA GLY A 129 29.60 -5.22 -20.66
C GLY A 129 29.08 -3.81 -20.99
N ARG A 130 27.80 -3.68 -21.32
CA ARG A 130 27.15 -2.37 -21.52
C ARG A 130 27.01 -1.63 -20.19
N SER A 131 26.88 -0.30 -20.27
CA SER A 131 26.61 0.50 -19.08
C SER A 131 25.31 0.05 -18.41
N LEU A 132 25.30 0.02 -17.08
CA LEU A 132 24.15 -0.42 -16.30
C LEU A 132 22.88 0.38 -16.64
N THR A 133 23.03 1.69 -16.85
CA THR A 133 21.93 2.57 -17.26
C THR A 133 21.31 2.11 -18.58
N HIS A 134 22.13 1.73 -19.56
CA HIS A 134 21.64 1.24 -20.85
C HIS A 134 20.95 -0.14 -20.71
N CYS A 135 21.52 -1.04 -19.90
CA CYS A 135 20.89 -2.32 -19.58
C CYS A 135 19.52 -2.11 -18.92
N PHE A 136 19.43 -1.18 -17.95
CA PHE A 136 18.21 -0.84 -17.25
C PHE A 136 17.13 -0.28 -18.18
N VAL A 137 17.48 0.67 -19.06
CA VAL A 137 16.54 1.22 -20.05
C VAL A 137 15.99 0.11 -20.95
N ASN A 138 16.84 -0.76 -21.48
CA ASN A 138 16.42 -1.85 -22.35
C ASN A 138 15.51 -2.87 -21.64
N VAL A 139 15.82 -3.23 -20.40
CA VAL A 139 15.01 -4.17 -19.61
C VAL A 139 13.68 -3.53 -19.17
N SER A 140 13.68 -2.23 -18.85
CA SER A 140 12.46 -1.49 -18.48
C SER A 140 11.40 -1.50 -19.58
N ALA A 141 11.83 -1.44 -20.85
CA ALA A 141 10.94 -1.45 -22.01
C ALA A 141 10.28 -2.83 -22.24
N LYS A 142 10.96 -3.91 -21.84
CA LYS A 142 10.48 -5.30 -22.01
C LYS A 142 9.64 -5.82 -20.85
N THR A 143 9.74 -5.16 -19.69
CA THR A 143 9.02 -5.59 -18.50
C THR A 143 7.52 -5.29 -18.66
N PRO A 144 6.62 -6.25 -18.42
CA PRO A 144 5.18 -6.01 -18.52
C PRO A 144 4.67 -5.10 -17.40
N ALA A 145 3.51 -4.45 -17.62
CA ALA A 145 2.79 -3.73 -16.56
C ALA A 145 2.34 -4.71 -15.45
N PRO A 146 2.23 -4.28 -14.18
CA PRO A 146 2.38 -2.91 -13.67
C PRO A 146 3.82 -2.45 -13.39
N LEU A 147 4.80 -3.34 -13.27
CA LEU A 147 6.18 -2.94 -12.96
C LEU A 147 6.84 -2.18 -14.12
N GLY A 148 6.60 -2.61 -15.36
CA GLY A 148 7.17 -1.99 -16.56
C GLY A 148 6.86 -0.50 -16.69
N THR A 149 5.61 -0.11 -16.44
CA THR A 149 5.18 1.30 -16.49
C THR A 149 5.95 2.17 -15.51
N GLU A 150 6.18 1.65 -14.30
CA GLU A 150 6.92 2.33 -13.24
C GLU A 150 8.42 2.40 -13.56
N LEU A 151 8.98 1.32 -14.11
CA LEU A 151 10.38 1.26 -14.56
C LEU A 151 10.67 2.17 -15.75
N GLN A 152 9.72 2.33 -16.68
CA GLN A 152 9.87 3.24 -17.82
C GLN A 152 9.93 4.71 -17.39
N GLU A 153 9.19 5.06 -16.33
CA GLU A 153 9.29 6.39 -15.74
C GLU A 153 10.64 6.58 -15.03
N ALA A 154 11.13 5.56 -14.31
CA ALA A 154 12.47 5.59 -13.73
C ALA A 154 13.57 5.68 -14.81
N SER A 155 13.39 4.98 -15.94
CA SER A 155 14.36 4.99 -17.05
C SER A 155 14.37 6.32 -17.79
N ARG A 156 13.23 7.00 -17.90
CA ARG A 156 13.14 8.39 -18.38
C ARG A 156 13.90 9.35 -17.49
N ARG A 157 13.76 9.22 -16.16
CA ARG A 157 14.53 10.04 -15.19
C ARG A 157 16.03 9.84 -15.32
N LEU A 158 16.46 8.59 -15.49
CA LEU A 158 17.86 8.26 -15.76
C LEU A 158 18.39 8.93 -17.05
N GLN A 159 17.60 8.92 -18.12
CA GLN A 159 17.95 9.60 -19.38
C GLN A 159 18.03 11.13 -19.23
N MET A 160 17.26 11.71 -18.29
CA MET A 160 17.34 13.13 -17.92
C MET A 160 18.51 13.46 -16.98
N GLY A 161 19.40 12.51 -16.69
CA GLY A 161 20.59 12.73 -15.86
C GLY A 161 20.35 12.58 -14.36
N VAL A 162 19.17 12.11 -13.93
CA VAL A 162 18.94 11.78 -12.51
C VAL A 162 19.80 10.57 -12.12
N SER A 163 20.36 10.59 -10.92
CA SER A 163 21.17 9.47 -10.43
C SER A 163 20.34 8.18 -10.33
N MET A 164 20.98 7.04 -10.59
CA MET A 164 20.34 5.72 -10.47
C MET A 164 19.74 5.48 -9.09
N ARG A 165 20.39 5.97 -8.04
CA ARG A 165 19.87 5.95 -6.68
C ARG A 165 18.53 6.68 -6.58
N ALA A 166 18.48 7.95 -6.97
CA ALA A 166 17.26 8.75 -6.87
C ALA A 166 16.12 8.20 -7.75
N ALA A 167 16.44 7.64 -8.92
CA ALA A 167 15.46 7.01 -9.79
C ALA A 167 14.84 5.74 -9.16
N LEU A 168 15.64 4.91 -8.51
CA LEU A 168 15.17 3.69 -7.83
C LEU A 168 14.48 3.98 -6.49
N ASP A 169 14.92 4.99 -5.74
CA ASP A 169 14.26 5.40 -4.50
C ASP A 169 12.85 5.96 -4.79
N GLY A 170 12.70 6.80 -5.82
CA GLY A 170 11.38 7.26 -6.28
C GLY A 170 10.50 6.13 -6.84
N LEU A 171 11.10 5.04 -7.33
CA LEU A 171 10.37 3.84 -7.74
C LEU A 171 9.83 3.06 -6.52
N TYR A 172 10.59 3.01 -5.42
CA TYR A 172 10.12 2.44 -4.16
C TYR A 172 8.95 3.24 -3.58
N GLU A 173 9.04 4.57 -3.56
CA GLU A 173 7.96 5.44 -3.05
C GLU A 173 6.64 5.28 -3.82
N ARG A 174 6.69 4.96 -5.11
CA ARG A 174 5.49 4.80 -5.95
C ARG A 174 4.87 3.41 -5.89
N THR A 175 5.67 2.38 -5.61
CA THR A 175 5.22 0.98 -5.63
C THR A 175 5.04 0.39 -4.23
N GLY A 176 5.76 0.91 -3.24
CA GLY A 176 5.72 0.46 -1.84
C GLY A 176 6.27 -0.96 -1.65
N VAL A 177 7.05 -1.46 -2.62
CA VAL A 177 7.59 -2.82 -2.58
C VAL A 177 8.99 -2.81 -1.99
N ALA A 178 9.13 -3.38 -0.78
CA ALA A 178 10.40 -3.42 -0.04
C ALA A 178 11.57 -4.01 -0.83
N SER A 179 11.31 -4.97 -1.73
CA SER A 179 12.32 -5.60 -2.57
C SER A 179 13.03 -4.62 -3.53
N LEU A 180 12.36 -3.53 -3.93
CA LEU A 180 12.99 -2.47 -4.75
C LEU A 180 13.98 -1.62 -3.95
N ASN A 181 13.71 -1.39 -2.67
CA ASN A 181 14.64 -0.72 -1.77
C ASN A 181 15.89 -1.58 -1.54
N ILE A 182 15.72 -2.90 -1.38
CA ILE A 182 16.86 -3.83 -1.31
C ILE A 182 17.68 -3.79 -2.60
N LEU A 183 17.03 -3.68 -3.77
CA LEU A 183 17.72 -3.51 -5.05
C LEU A 183 18.50 -2.19 -5.11
N SER A 184 17.91 -1.06 -4.70
CA SER A 184 18.60 0.24 -4.70
C SER A 184 19.83 0.21 -3.78
N MET A 185 19.67 -0.29 -2.55
CA MET A 185 20.78 -0.48 -1.61
C MET A 185 21.87 -1.39 -2.15
N ALA A 186 21.51 -2.55 -2.70
CA ALA A 186 22.48 -3.49 -3.27
C ALA A 186 23.28 -2.86 -4.41
N LEU A 187 22.64 -2.02 -5.20
CA LEU A 187 23.28 -1.34 -6.32
C LEU A 187 24.21 -0.20 -5.87
N ILE A 188 23.82 0.56 -4.86
CA ILE A 188 24.66 1.60 -4.24
C ILE A 188 25.93 0.97 -3.68
N VAL A 189 25.78 -0.08 -2.86
CA VAL A 189 26.92 -0.79 -2.25
C VAL A 189 27.84 -1.33 -3.34
N HIS A 190 27.28 -1.84 -4.44
CA HIS A 190 28.08 -2.31 -5.56
C HIS A 190 28.86 -1.17 -6.25
N GLN A 191 28.26 0.02 -6.44
CA GLN A 191 28.96 1.16 -7.02
C GLN A 191 30.12 1.66 -6.13
N GLU A 192 29.96 1.58 -4.81
CA GLU A 192 31.00 1.97 -3.85
C GLU A 192 32.14 0.94 -3.74
N THR A 193 31.81 -0.35 -3.83
CA THR A 193 32.78 -1.45 -3.64
C THR A 193 33.39 -1.99 -4.93
N GLY A 194 32.79 -1.72 -6.10
CA GLY A 194 33.31 -2.14 -7.41
C GLY A 194 33.33 -3.65 -7.62
N GLY A 195 32.50 -4.42 -6.92
CA GLY A 195 32.47 -5.89 -6.98
C GLY A 195 31.90 -6.46 -8.30
N ASP A 196 31.46 -7.71 -8.30
CA ASP A 196 30.77 -8.30 -9.46
C ASP A 196 29.25 -8.00 -9.41
N LEU A 197 28.80 -7.02 -10.21
CA LEU A 197 27.39 -6.61 -10.28
C LEU A 197 26.47 -7.79 -10.62
N VAL A 198 26.91 -8.62 -11.56
CA VAL A 198 26.14 -9.73 -12.08
C VAL A 198 25.87 -10.72 -10.95
N LYS A 199 26.90 -11.04 -10.16
CA LYS A 199 26.77 -11.91 -8.98
C LYS A 199 25.83 -11.34 -7.93
N VAL A 200 25.86 -10.02 -7.70
CA VAL A 200 24.96 -9.33 -6.77
C VAL A 200 23.51 -9.43 -7.25
N LEU A 201 23.25 -9.10 -8.53
CA LEU A 201 21.91 -9.16 -9.12
C LEU A 201 21.34 -10.59 -9.12
N GLU A 202 22.13 -11.60 -9.52
CA GLU A 202 21.69 -13.00 -9.50
C GLU A 202 21.38 -13.49 -8.07
N ARG A 203 22.17 -13.07 -7.08
CA ARG A 203 21.92 -13.42 -5.67
C ARG A 203 20.64 -12.76 -5.16
N LEU A 204 20.38 -11.52 -5.56
CA LEU A 204 19.18 -10.79 -5.19
C LEU A 204 17.92 -11.40 -5.83
N ALA A 205 17.97 -11.73 -7.13
CA ALA A 205 16.88 -12.42 -7.81
C ALA A 205 16.54 -13.77 -7.15
N ARG A 206 17.56 -14.59 -6.87
CA ARG A 206 17.39 -15.86 -6.12
C ARG A 206 16.74 -15.63 -4.76
N THR A 207 17.22 -14.65 -4.01
CA THR A 207 16.71 -14.35 -2.66
C THR A 207 15.24 -13.91 -2.68
N ILE A 208 14.84 -13.07 -3.65
CA ILE A 208 13.43 -12.68 -3.83
C ILE A 208 12.59 -13.91 -4.17
N ARG A 209 13.02 -14.73 -5.14
CA ARG A 209 12.31 -15.94 -5.56
C ARG A 209 12.14 -16.95 -4.44
N ASP A 210 13.20 -17.20 -3.66
CA ASP A 210 13.18 -18.11 -2.51
C ASP A 210 12.18 -17.62 -1.45
N ARG A 211 12.16 -16.31 -1.17
CA ARG A 211 11.18 -15.69 -0.27
C ARG A 211 9.75 -15.88 -0.78
N MET A 212 9.52 -15.72 -2.08
CA MET A 212 8.20 -15.91 -2.68
C MET A 212 7.73 -17.37 -2.59
N LEU A 213 8.62 -18.32 -2.88
CA LEU A 213 8.34 -19.76 -2.74
C LEU A 213 8.04 -20.13 -1.29
N PHE A 214 8.83 -19.61 -0.35
CA PHE A 214 8.60 -19.82 1.08
C PHE A 214 7.23 -19.29 1.53
N LEU A 215 6.89 -18.05 1.16
CA LEU A 215 5.58 -17.46 1.47
C LEU A 215 4.42 -18.21 0.79
N GLY A 216 4.66 -18.75 -0.41
CA GLY A 216 3.73 -19.61 -1.13
C GLY A 216 3.44 -20.89 -0.34
N ARG A 217 4.50 -21.59 0.10
CA ARG A 217 4.40 -22.81 0.92
C ARG A 217 3.72 -22.54 2.27
N LEU A 218 4.04 -21.42 2.92
CA LEU A 218 3.35 -21.02 4.16
C LEU A 218 1.86 -20.78 3.92
N ARG A 219 1.48 -20.15 2.81
CA ARG A 219 0.08 -19.89 2.48
C ARG A 219 -0.69 -21.19 2.23
N THR A 220 -0.10 -22.14 1.51
CA THR A 220 -0.75 -23.43 1.26
C THR A 220 -0.85 -24.26 2.54
N ALA A 221 0.21 -24.29 3.35
CA ALA A 221 0.21 -24.99 4.64
C ALA A 221 -0.81 -24.42 5.64
N THR A 222 -1.01 -23.10 5.65
CA THR A 222 -1.98 -22.43 6.54
C THR A 222 -3.35 -22.22 5.90
N ALA A 223 -3.59 -22.71 4.68
CA ALA A 223 -4.86 -22.51 3.98
C ALA A 223 -6.03 -23.15 4.73
N GLY A 224 -5.84 -24.37 5.24
CA GLY A 224 -6.86 -25.08 6.02
C GLY A 224 -7.24 -24.35 7.31
N SER A 225 -6.25 -23.94 8.10
CA SER A 225 -6.48 -23.21 9.35
C SER A 225 -7.07 -21.81 9.13
N ARG A 226 -6.71 -21.15 8.02
CA ARG A 226 -7.34 -19.88 7.61
C ARG A 226 -8.79 -20.09 7.19
N ALA A 227 -9.11 -21.16 6.46
CA ALA A 227 -10.48 -21.44 6.02
C ALA A 227 -11.41 -21.70 7.22
N THR A 228 -10.99 -22.52 8.19
CA THR A 228 -11.79 -22.78 9.39
C THR A 228 -11.95 -21.54 10.26
N ALA A 229 -10.91 -20.72 10.40
CA ALA A 229 -10.97 -19.45 11.09
C ALA A 229 -11.96 -18.47 10.44
N VAL A 230 -11.95 -18.36 9.11
CA VAL A 230 -12.91 -17.53 8.37
C VAL A 230 -14.33 -18.00 8.61
N LEU A 231 -14.59 -19.31 8.51
CA LEU A 231 -15.91 -19.89 8.77
C LEU A 231 -16.42 -19.57 10.19
N MET A 232 -15.59 -19.78 11.21
CA MET A 232 -15.95 -19.50 12.62
C MET A 232 -16.25 -18.01 12.86
N ILE A 233 -15.48 -17.10 12.24
CA ILE A 233 -15.68 -15.66 12.39
C ILE A 233 -16.91 -15.18 11.62
N SER A 234 -17.17 -15.74 10.43
CA SER A 234 -18.27 -15.31 9.57
C SER A 234 -19.63 -15.89 9.96
N LEU A 235 -19.66 -17.06 10.62
CA LEU A 235 -20.91 -17.77 10.87
C LEU A 235 -21.90 -17.00 11.79
N PRO A 236 -21.50 -16.44 12.95
CA PRO A 236 -22.42 -15.68 13.79
C PRO A 236 -23.06 -14.45 13.12
N PRO A 237 -22.30 -13.56 12.42
CA PRO A 237 -22.91 -12.44 11.72
C PRO A 237 -23.76 -12.88 10.52
N LEU A 238 -23.44 -14.02 9.87
CA LEU A 238 -24.25 -14.56 8.78
C LEU A 238 -25.62 -15.05 9.29
N ILE A 239 -25.64 -15.79 10.41
CA ILE A 239 -26.88 -16.23 11.05
C ILE A 239 -27.71 -15.01 11.48
N LEU A 240 -27.07 -14.02 12.14
CA LEU A 240 -27.75 -12.79 12.54
C LEU A 240 -28.34 -12.05 11.33
N GLY A 241 -27.56 -11.90 10.26
CA GLY A 241 -28.02 -11.28 9.02
C GLY A 241 -29.18 -12.03 8.37
N PHE A 242 -29.15 -13.36 8.38
CA PHE A 242 -30.26 -14.18 7.89
C PHE A 242 -31.55 -13.94 8.69
N PHE A 243 -31.49 -13.92 10.03
CA PHE A 243 -32.66 -13.63 10.86
C PHE A 243 -33.18 -12.21 10.66
N VAL A 244 -32.29 -11.23 10.51
CA VAL A 244 -32.68 -9.83 10.22
C VAL A 244 -33.41 -9.72 8.89
N LEU A 245 -32.93 -10.41 7.85
CA LEU A 245 -33.57 -10.40 6.53
C LEU A 245 -34.90 -11.13 6.52
N ARG A 246 -35.03 -12.19 7.33
CA ARG A 246 -36.26 -12.99 7.39
C ARG A 246 -37.34 -12.33 8.22
N ASP A 247 -36.98 -11.82 9.40
CA ASP A 247 -37.88 -11.20 10.36
C ASP A 247 -37.34 -9.82 10.78
N PRO A 248 -37.86 -8.72 10.21
CA PRO A 248 -37.36 -7.36 10.48
C PRO A 248 -37.60 -6.92 11.94
N THR A 249 -38.57 -7.52 12.62
CA THR A 249 -38.89 -7.26 14.05
C THR A 249 -37.98 -8.01 15.01
N TYR A 250 -37.10 -8.90 14.52
CA TYR A 250 -36.22 -9.70 15.37
C TYR A 250 -35.26 -8.82 16.18
N LEU A 251 -34.56 -7.88 15.52
CA LEU A 251 -33.61 -6.98 16.20
C LEU A 251 -34.30 -6.01 17.16
N THR A 252 -35.47 -5.48 16.80
CA THR A 252 -36.18 -4.52 17.65
C THR A 252 -36.73 -5.20 18.91
N THR A 253 -37.25 -6.42 18.79
CA THR A 253 -37.70 -7.22 19.94
C THR A 253 -36.52 -7.60 20.85
N LEU A 254 -35.40 -7.99 20.25
CA LEU A 254 -34.18 -8.37 20.98
C LEU A 254 -33.53 -7.16 21.66
N MET A 255 -33.59 -5.97 21.05
CA MET A 255 -33.11 -4.71 21.62
C MET A 255 -34.09 -4.05 22.60
N ALA A 256 -35.39 -4.39 22.56
CA ALA A 256 -36.37 -3.88 23.53
C ALA A 256 -36.14 -4.46 24.93
N SER A 257 -35.78 -5.75 25.02
CA SER A 257 -35.46 -6.43 26.27
C SER A 257 -34.09 -6.02 26.83
N ALA A 258 -34.03 -5.69 28.13
CA ALA A 258 -32.76 -5.39 28.82
C ALA A 258 -31.77 -6.56 28.76
N TRP A 259 -32.27 -7.79 28.86
CA TRP A 259 -31.46 -9.01 28.72
C TRP A 259 -30.94 -9.21 27.30
N GLY A 260 -31.77 -8.93 26.29
CA GLY A 260 -31.37 -9.05 24.89
C GLY A 260 -30.28 -8.06 24.50
N ARG A 261 -30.37 -6.78 24.94
CA ARG A 261 -29.30 -5.79 24.76
C ARG A 261 -27.98 -6.25 25.35
N GLY A 262 -27.98 -6.68 26.62
CA GLY A 262 -26.78 -7.14 27.31
C GLY A 262 -26.13 -8.34 26.63
N ALA A 263 -26.93 -9.32 26.20
CA ALA A 263 -26.45 -10.50 25.50
C ALA A 263 -25.83 -10.16 24.13
N THR A 264 -26.46 -9.27 23.34
CA THR A 264 -25.92 -8.88 22.03
C THR A 264 -24.62 -8.11 22.12
N PHE A 265 -24.53 -7.11 23.01
CA PHE A 265 -23.27 -6.36 23.18
C PHE A 265 -22.14 -7.27 23.68
N THR A 266 -22.46 -8.20 24.59
CA THR A 266 -21.48 -9.20 25.06
C THR A 266 -21.04 -10.12 23.94
N ALA A 267 -21.98 -10.62 23.11
CA ALA A 267 -21.68 -11.48 21.97
C ALA A 267 -20.82 -10.76 20.93
N ILE A 268 -21.15 -9.52 20.59
CA ILE A 268 -20.35 -8.69 19.67
C ILE A 268 -18.95 -8.44 20.26
N GLY A 269 -18.86 -8.10 21.55
CA GLY A 269 -17.60 -7.91 22.25
C GLY A 269 -16.70 -9.15 22.18
N LEU A 270 -17.24 -10.32 22.52
CA LEU A 270 -16.52 -11.59 22.42
C LEU A 270 -16.12 -11.91 20.97
N GLN A 271 -17.00 -11.65 20.01
CA GLN A 271 -16.73 -11.89 18.59
C GLN A 271 -15.58 -11.01 18.09
N VAL A 272 -15.57 -9.73 18.46
CA VAL A 272 -14.50 -8.79 18.10
C VAL A 272 -13.19 -9.21 18.75
N ILE A 273 -13.19 -9.56 20.04
CA ILE A 273 -12.00 -10.03 20.74
C ILE A 273 -11.46 -11.32 20.08
N GLY A 274 -12.33 -12.29 19.80
CA GLY A 274 -11.97 -13.54 19.13
C GLY A 274 -11.40 -13.30 17.73
N SER A 275 -12.06 -12.44 16.94
CA SER A 275 -11.59 -12.06 15.60
C SER A 275 -10.21 -11.38 15.66
N LEU A 276 -10.02 -10.42 16.56
CA LEU A 276 -8.73 -9.75 16.76
C LEU A 276 -7.64 -10.73 17.21
N TRP A 277 -7.97 -11.69 18.06
CA TRP A 277 -7.03 -12.69 18.54
C TRP A 277 -6.57 -13.62 17.41
N VAL A 278 -7.51 -14.09 16.58
CA VAL A 278 -7.21 -14.87 15.38
C VAL A 278 -6.35 -14.07 14.39
N LEU A 279 -6.71 -12.82 14.11
CA LEU A 279 -5.93 -11.94 13.23
C LEU A 279 -4.52 -11.71 13.75
N ARG A 280 -4.36 -11.59 15.08
CA ARG A 280 -3.06 -11.44 15.72
C ARG A 280 -2.21 -12.70 15.58
N VAL A 281 -2.78 -13.89 15.80
CA VAL A 281 -2.08 -15.17 15.64
C VAL A 281 -1.63 -15.36 14.19
N LEU A 282 -2.54 -15.12 13.22
CA LEU A 282 -2.23 -15.24 11.80
C LEU A 282 -1.18 -14.24 11.33
N LYS A 283 -1.15 -13.02 11.90
CA LYS A 283 -0.15 -11.99 11.58
C LYS A 283 1.22 -12.31 12.18
N THR A 284 1.27 -12.79 13.42
CA THR A 284 2.53 -13.14 14.10
C THR A 284 3.25 -14.28 13.38
N SER A 285 2.51 -15.26 12.85
CA SER A 285 3.09 -16.34 12.04
C SER A 285 3.76 -15.88 10.74
N GLN A 286 3.60 -14.62 10.30
CA GLN A 286 4.27 -14.08 9.11
C GLN A 286 5.57 -13.31 9.41
N ARG A 287 5.90 -13.11 10.70
CA ARG A 287 7.10 -12.37 11.13
C ARG A 287 8.21 -13.27 11.67
N THR A 288 7.90 -14.51 12.04
CA THR A 288 8.86 -15.53 12.50
C THR A 288 9.23 -16.46 11.36
#